data_AF-G4TXC1-F1
#
_entry.id   AF-G4TXC1-F1
#
_cell.length_a   1.000
_cell.length_b   1.000
_cell.length_c   1.000
_cell.angle_alpha   90.00
_cell.angle_beta   90.00
_cell.angle_gamma   90.00
#
_symmetry.space_group_name_H-M   'P 1'
#
loop_
_entity.id
_entity.type
_entity.pdbx_description
1 polymer ?
#
loop_
_entity_poly.entity_id
_entity_poly.type
_entity_poly.pdbx_seq_one_letter_code
_entity_poly.pdbx_strand_id
1 'polypeptide(L)'
;MAEYQPFSVNDLTKWAKVRPDIVFVSINYRLNFYGYADSPALSYNDTNAGLRDQRAAVEWVVANIAAFGGDPVHIVLGGQSAGSASVAEYLYAYPDQPLLRGAITMSLG
;
A
#
# COMPACT_ATOMS: atom_id res chain seq x y z
N MET A 1 -10.53 -9.23 -34.11
CA MET A 1 -9.91 -7.96 -33.68
C MET A 1 -10.05 -7.92 -32.16
N ALA A 2 -8.97 -8.05 -31.40
CA ALA A 2 -9.05 -7.97 -29.94
C ALA A 2 -9.38 -6.52 -29.53
N GLU A 3 -10.37 -6.36 -28.66
CA GLU A 3 -10.85 -5.07 -28.17
C GLU A 3 -9.73 -4.31 -27.43
N TYR A 4 -9.49 -3.04 -27.78
CA TYR A 4 -8.56 -2.18 -27.07
C TYR A 4 -9.12 -1.90 -25.68
N GLN A 5 -8.60 -2.60 -24.68
CA GLN A 5 -8.89 -2.36 -23.29
C GLN A 5 -7.86 -1.36 -22.76
N PRO A 6 -8.24 -0.10 -22.47
CA PRO A 6 -7.28 0.89 -21.99
C PRO A 6 -6.55 0.35 -20.75
N PHE A 7 -5.27 0.68 -20.67
CA PHE A 7 -4.40 0.32 -19.57
C PHE A 7 -4.96 0.96 -18.28
N SER A 8 -5.54 0.13 -17.40
CA SER A 8 -5.98 0.57 -16.08
C SER A 8 -4.86 0.33 -15.10
N VAL A 9 -4.28 1.41 -14.58
CA VAL A 9 -3.30 1.34 -13.48
C VAL A 9 -3.85 0.63 -12.25
N ASN A 10 -5.17 0.56 -12.12
CA ASN A 10 -5.87 0.00 -10.96
C ASN A 10 -6.27 -1.48 -11.14
N ASP A 11 -6.09 -2.07 -12.32
CA ASP A 11 -6.41 -3.48 -12.56
C ASP A 11 -5.18 -4.37 -12.39
N LEU A 12 -4.94 -4.81 -11.15
CA LEU A 12 -3.81 -5.68 -10.82
C LEU A 12 -3.90 -7.04 -11.51
N THR A 13 -5.09 -7.49 -11.94
CA THR A 13 -5.22 -8.79 -12.62
C THR A 13 -4.60 -8.75 -14.01
N LYS A 14 -4.66 -7.60 -14.70
CA LYS A 14 -3.96 -7.39 -15.98
C LYS A 14 -2.45 -7.40 -15.79
N TRP A 15 -1.96 -6.76 -14.74
CA TRP A 15 -0.54 -6.74 -14.40
C TRP A 15 0.00 -8.12 -14.05
N ALA A 16 -0.69 -8.87 -13.19
CA ALA A 16 -0.29 -10.23 -12.81
C ALA A 16 -0.17 -11.18 -14.02
N LYS A 17 -1.01 -11.00 -15.05
CA LYS A 17 -0.93 -11.79 -16.30
C LYS A 17 0.33 -11.51 -17.11
N VAL A 18 0.78 -10.25 -17.17
CA VAL A 18 1.96 -9.86 -17.97
C VAL A 18 3.26 -9.89 -17.18
N ARG A 19 3.17 -9.93 -15.85
CA ARG A 19 4.29 -10.05 -14.90
C ARG A 19 4.05 -11.21 -13.93
N PRO A 20 4.12 -12.47 -14.41
CA PRO A 20 3.94 -13.65 -13.57
C PRO A 20 5.05 -13.83 -12.54
N ASP A 21 6.15 -13.09 -12.68
CA ASP A 21 7.28 -13.02 -11.74
C ASP A 21 7.03 -12.10 -10.53
N ILE A 22 5.89 -11.39 -10.49
CA ILE A 22 5.53 -10.47 -9.40
C ILE A 22 4.21 -10.91 -8.75
N VAL A 23 4.22 -10.99 -7.42
CA VAL A 23 2.99 -11.13 -6.63
C VAL A 23 2.40 -9.74 -6.36
N PHE A 24 1.19 -9.49 -6.82
CA PHE A 24 0.46 -8.24 -6.59
C PHE A 24 -0.50 -8.39 -5.40
N VAL A 25 -0.44 -7.43 -4.47
CA VAL A 25 -1.34 -7.34 -3.32
C VAL A 25 -2.08 -6.01 -3.37
N SER A 26 -3.40 -6.04 -3.22
CA SER A 26 -4.23 -4.85 -2.99
C SER A 26 -4.73 -4.88 -1.56
N ILE A 27 -4.71 -3.73 -0.89
CA ILE A 27 -5.14 -3.59 0.50
C ILE A 27 -6.26 -2.56 0.60
N ASN A 28 -7.17 -2.77 1.54
CA ASN A 28 -8.11 -1.75 1.97
C ASN A 28 -7.59 -1.13 3.28
N TYR A 29 -7.85 0.15 3.46
CA TYR A 29 -7.58 0.88 4.69
C TYR A 29 -8.72 1.86 4.95
N ARG A 30 -8.91 2.27 6.22
CA ARG A 30 -9.97 3.22 6.55
C ARG A 30 -9.71 4.59 5.93
N LEU A 31 -10.78 5.20 5.41
CA LEU A 31 -10.79 6.51 4.77
C LEU A 31 -11.59 7.54 5.57
N ASN A 32 -11.46 8.81 5.20
CA ASN A 32 -12.20 9.94 5.77
C ASN A 32 -12.07 10.00 7.30
N PHE A 33 -13.15 10.39 7.98
CA PHE A 33 -13.22 10.50 9.43
C PHE A 33 -12.78 9.21 10.16
N TYR A 34 -13.11 8.03 9.63
CA TYR A 34 -12.76 6.77 10.29
C TYR A 34 -11.27 6.40 10.17
N GLY A 35 -10.55 6.96 9.20
CA GLY A 35 -9.12 6.73 9.00
C GLY A 35 -8.24 7.85 9.55
N TYR A 36 -8.73 9.08 9.54
CA TYR A 36 -7.89 10.27 9.73
C TYR A 36 -8.56 11.33 10.62
N ALA A 37 -9.50 10.94 11.49
CA ALA A 37 -9.97 11.85 12.54
C ALA A 37 -8.81 12.25 13.45
N ASP A 38 -8.77 13.54 13.76
CA ASP A 38 -7.86 14.12 14.74
C ASP A 38 -8.64 15.07 15.65
N SER A 39 -8.44 14.96 16.95
CA SER A 39 -9.16 15.71 17.97
C SER A 39 -8.42 15.62 19.31
N PRO A 40 -8.45 16.67 20.15
CA PRO A 40 -7.91 16.62 21.52
C PRO A 40 -8.53 15.52 22.40
N ALA A 41 -9.69 14.98 22.02
CA ALA A 41 -10.34 13.88 22.73
C ALA A 41 -9.81 12.48 22.35
N LEU A 42 -9.03 12.36 21.27
CA LEU A 42 -8.45 11.10 20.81
C LEU A 42 -7.06 10.89 21.40
N SER A 43 -6.70 9.63 21.68
CA SER A 43 -5.32 9.31 22.02
C SER A 43 -4.45 9.28 20.76
N TYR A 44 -3.14 9.41 20.91
CA TYR A 44 -2.18 9.28 19.80
C TYR A 44 -2.32 7.95 19.04
N ASN A 45 -2.77 6.89 19.70
CA ASN A 45 -2.96 5.58 19.08
C ASN A 45 -4.25 5.49 18.27
N ASP A 46 -5.19 6.41 18.48
CA ASP A 46 -6.47 6.46 17.78
C ASP A 46 -6.43 7.35 16.52
N THR A 47 -5.41 8.20 16.39
CA THR A 47 -5.19 9.04 15.19
C THR A 47 -4.41 8.29 14.11
N ASN A 48 -4.54 8.75 12.86
CA ASN A 48 -3.93 8.15 11.68
C ASN A 48 -4.23 6.65 11.52
N ALA A 49 -5.43 6.24 11.93
CA ALA A 49 -5.95 4.88 11.79
C ALA A 49 -5.78 4.30 10.37
N GLY A 50 -6.00 5.11 9.32
CA GLY A 50 -5.80 4.69 7.93
C GLY A 50 -4.34 4.35 7.61
N LEU A 51 -3.39 5.15 8.08
CA LEU A 51 -1.95 4.87 7.92
C LEU A 51 -1.54 3.62 8.73
N ARG A 52 -2.09 3.46 9.94
CA ARG A 52 -1.86 2.28 10.79
C ARG A 52 -2.44 1.00 10.16
N ASP A 53 -3.60 1.08 9.50
CA ASP A 53 -4.15 -0.03 8.72
C ASP A 53 -3.19 -0.44 7.59
N GLN A 54 -2.61 0.53 6.88
CA GLN A 54 -1.61 0.25 5.85
C GLN A 54 -0.35 -0.41 6.43
N ARG A 55 0.12 0.03 7.61
CA ARG A 55 1.22 -0.63 8.32
C ARG A 55 0.91 -2.06 8.69
N ALA A 56 -0.24 -2.30 9.30
CA ALA A 56 -0.69 -3.65 9.66
C ALA A 56 -0.80 -4.56 8.42
N ALA A 57 -1.29 -4.02 7.30
CA ALA A 57 -1.37 -4.77 6.05
C ALA A 57 0.01 -5.12 5.50
N VAL A 58 0.99 -4.21 5.53
CA VAL A 58 2.37 -4.49 5.13
C VAL A 58 3.01 -5.53 6.04
N GLU A 59 2.83 -5.43 7.35
CA GLU A 59 3.32 -6.43 8.31
C GLU A 59 2.73 -7.81 8.05
N TRP A 60 1.43 -7.88 7.74
CA TRP A 60 0.78 -9.11 7.33
C TRP A 60 1.38 -9.67 6.03
N VAL A 61 1.62 -8.82 5.03
CA VAL A 61 2.26 -9.24 3.77
C VAL A 61 3.65 -9.81 4.05
N VAL A 62 4.51 -9.11 4.80
CA VAL A 62 5.85 -9.60 5.16
C VAL A 62 5.77 -10.97 5.85
N ALA A 63 4.81 -11.15 6.76
CA ALA A 63 4.68 -12.41 7.51
C ALA A 63 4.11 -13.57 6.67
N ASN A 64 3.37 -13.31 5.59
CA ASN A 64 2.57 -14.34 4.90
C ASN A 64 2.87 -14.51 3.41
N ILE A 65 3.49 -13.55 2.72
CA ILE A 65 3.55 -13.52 1.25
C ILE A 65 4.34 -14.71 0.66
N ALA A 66 5.25 -15.29 1.43
CA ALA A 66 6.00 -16.49 1.03
C ALA A 66 5.08 -17.66 0.67
N ALA A 67 3.94 -17.82 1.37
CA ALA A 67 2.96 -18.86 1.07
C ALA A 67 2.24 -18.66 -0.28
N PHE A 68 2.30 -17.45 -0.83
CA PHE A 68 1.73 -17.09 -2.13
C PHE A 68 2.79 -17.00 -3.24
N GLY A 69 4.04 -17.40 -2.95
CA GLY A 69 5.16 -17.36 -3.89
C GLY A 69 5.87 -16.00 -4.00
N GLY A 70 5.60 -15.07 -3.08
CA GLY A 70 6.32 -13.79 -3.01
C GLY A 70 7.56 -13.86 -2.12
N ASP A 71 8.41 -12.84 -2.22
CA ASP A 71 9.61 -12.69 -1.38
C ASP A 71 9.34 -11.70 -0.23
N PRO A 72 9.33 -12.13 1.04
CA PRO A 72 9.03 -11.28 2.18
C PRO A 72 10.09 -10.19 2.44
N VAL A 73 11.30 -10.30 1.89
CA VAL A 73 12.34 -9.26 2.02
C VAL A 73 12.38 -8.30 0.82
N HIS A 74 11.53 -8.52 -0.19
CA HIS A 74 11.49 -7.73 -1.41
C HIS A 74 10.09 -7.13 -1.67
N ILE A 75 9.59 -6.38 -0.69
CA ILE A 75 8.28 -5.70 -0.77
C ILE A 75 8.44 -4.28 -1.34
N VAL A 76 7.60 -3.92 -2.32
CA VAL A 76 7.51 -2.56 -2.86
C VAL A 76 6.10 -2.02 -2.64
N LEU A 77 5.98 -0.87 -1.99
CA LEU A 77 4.69 -0.20 -1.78
C LEU A 77 4.46 0.88 -2.84
N GLY A 78 3.35 0.78 -3.58
CA GLY A 78 2.98 1.75 -4.62
C GLY A 78 1.62 2.38 -4.35
N GLY A 79 1.46 3.65 -4.71
CA GLY A 79 0.19 4.37 -4.54
C GLY A 79 0.01 5.53 -5.52
N GLN A 80 -1.25 5.84 -5.85
CA GLN A 80 -1.64 6.94 -6.74
C GLN A 80 -2.49 7.97 -5.99
N SER A 81 -2.32 9.25 -6.29
CA SER A 81 -3.07 10.35 -5.65
C SER A 81 -2.93 10.33 -4.12
N ALA A 82 -4.02 10.25 -3.35
CA ALA A 82 -3.99 10.07 -1.90
C ALA A 82 -3.18 8.83 -1.46
N GLY A 83 -3.16 7.76 -2.27
CA GLY A 83 -2.29 6.61 -2.04
C GLY A 83 -0.81 6.95 -2.19
N SER A 84 -0.46 7.87 -3.09
CA SER A 84 0.93 8.36 -3.24
C SER A 84 1.37 9.15 -2.00
N ALA A 85 0.49 10.01 -1.47
CA ALA A 85 0.73 10.69 -0.19
C ALA A 85 0.88 9.68 0.96
N SER A 86 0.05 8.63 0.98
CA SER A 86 0.15 7.57 1.98
C SER A 86 1.49 6.82 1.92
N VAL A 87 2.04 6.56 0.72
CA VAL A 87 3.38 5.97 0.58
C VAL A 87 4.44 6.88 1.19
N ALA A 88 4.39 8.19 0.93
CA ALA A 88 5.32 9.14 1.52
C ALA A 88 5.19 9.24 3.05
N GLU A 89 3.96 9.29 3.56
CA GLU A 89 3.66 9.27 5.00
C GLU A 89 4.17 7.99 5.67
N TYR A 90 4.03 6.83 5.02
CA TYR A 90 4.54 5.57 5.52
C TYR A 90 6.07 5.60 5.70
N LEU A 91 6.80 6.07 4.68
CA LEU A 91 8.25 6.17 4.75
C LEU A 91 8.69 7.14 5.84
N TYR A 92 7.95 8.24 6.03
CA TYR A 92 8.21 9.21 7.08
C TYR A 92 7.90 8.67 8.49
N ALA A 93 6.82 7.90 8.63
CA ALA A 93 6.37 7.38 9.93
C ALA A 93 7.21 6.20 10.45
N TYR A 94 7.86 5.44 9.56
CA TYR A 94 8.61 4.22 9.91
C TYR A 94 10.07 4.22 9.41
N PRO A 95 10.89 5.25 9.71
CA PRO A 95 12.24 5.35 9.18
C PRO A 95 13.20 4.31 9.79
N ASP A 96 13.01 3.95 11.06
CA ASP A 96 13.90 3.05 11.81
C ASP A 96 13.47 1.57 11.76
N GLN A 97 12.30 1.29 11.19
CA GLN A 97 11.77 -0.07 11.04
C GLN A 97 11.27 -0.32 9.60
N PRO A 98 12.17 -0.18 8.60
CA PRO A 98 11.79 -0.33 7.21
C PRO A 98 11.42 -1.78 6.91
N LEU A 99 10.20 -1.98 6.41
CA LEU A 99 9.73 -3.26 5.86
C LEU A 99 9.73 -3.28 4.33
N LEU A 100 9.95 -2.12 3.71
CA LEU A 100 9.87 -1.93 2.28
C LEU A 100 11.26 -1.91 1.68
N ARG A 101 11.43 -2.64 0.58
CA ARG A 101 12.62 -2.59 -0.27
C ARG A 101 12.59 -1.39 -1.22
N GLY A 102 11.40 -0.91 -1.56
CA GLY A 102 11.21 0.25 -2.42
C GLY A 102 9.81 0.85 -2.30
N ALA A 103 9.64 2.04 -2.88
CA ALA A 103 8.37 2.75 -2.87
C ALA A 103 8.13 3.45 -4.23
N ILE A 104 6.87 3.54 -4.65
CA ILE A 104 6.45 4.18 -5.89
C ILE A 104 5.32 5.18 -5.59
N THR A 105 5.60 6.46 -5.83
CA THR A 105 4.66 7.57 -5.64
C THR A 105 4.16 8.07 -6.99
N MET A 106 2.89 7.83 -7.32
CA MET A 106 2.29 8.22 -8.59
C MET A 106 1.40 9.45 -8.41
N SER A 107 1.79 10.57 -9.04
CA SER A 107 1.08 11.84 -8.92
C SER A 107 1.04 12.37 -7.48
N LEU A 108 2.19 12.34 -6.78
CA LEU A 108 2.41 13.17 -5.59
C LEU A 108 2.55 14.62 -6.04
N GLY A 109 1.85 15.55 -5.39
CA GLY A 109 1.86 16.98 -5.73
C GLY A 109 3.21 17.65 -5.52
#